data_AF-A0A6P5P5B6-F1
#
_entry.id   AF-A0A6P5P5B6-F1
#
_cell.length_a   1.000
_cell.length_b   1.000
_cell.length_c   1.000
_cell.angle_alpha   90.00
_cell.angle_beta   90.00
_cell.angle_gamma   90.00
#
_symmetry.space_group_name_H-M   'P 1'
#
loop_
_entity.id
_entity.type
_entity.pdbx_description
1 polymer ?
#
loop_
_entity_poly.entity_id
_entity_poly.type
_entity_poly.pdbx_seq_one_letter_code
_entity_poly.pdbx_strand_id
1 'polypeptide(L)'
;MNRRDWPFMMIQRNDSSDILAVHMKDGTRSSRYKPVDYQQLRALTKATKSASASTEQKLRKAMETSRAAKEQMLIKQHKQVWWQEQERLKGIRCKLESEIRSCLNEESIGNECFCELMNFEKELSEEWCVYLTAVIDPIQQLRTGLKRWCHTCQSAPCHEGSEATEVLEEVDFVKKQSMAAFERLHQEQWHLEEDLLDLSVKLLDHSSEEKPNLLSEQPMELVTLDCPYPDLKSSILNEFCNFTERYQEKLEDFDLQLEDIRR
;
A
#
# COMPACT_ATOMS: atom_id res chain seq x y z
N MET A 1 -21.40 -6.83 -40.08
CA MET A 1 -22.70 -6.57 -39.42
C MET A 1 -22.39 -6.13 -37.99
N ASN A 2 -22.83 -5.02 -37.39
CA ASN A 2 -23.87 -4.02 -37.65
C ASN A 2 -23.30 -2.67 -37.16
N ARG A 3 -23.20 -1.66 -38.03
CA ARG A 3 -23.10 -0.24 -37.63
C ARG A 3 -24.50 0.35 -37.81
N ARG A 4 -25.20 0.65 -36.73
CA ARG A 4 -26.52 1.30 -36.65
C ARG A 4 -26.75 1.65 -35.17
N ASP A 5 -27.27 2.78 -34.72
CA ASP A 5 -27.79 3.99 -35.33
C ASP A 5 -27.72 5.06 -34.23
N TRP A 6 -27.05 6.19 -34.49
CA TRP A 6 -27.22 7.38 -33.65
C TRP A 6 -28.40 8.18 -34.21
N PRO A 7 -29.36 8.66 -33.41
CA PRO A 7 -30.42 9.50 -33.92
C PRO A 7 -29.81 10.83 -34.35
N PHE A 8 -29.93 11.16 -35.63
CA PHE A 8 -29.71 12.50 -36.14
C PHE A 8 -30.57 13.47 -35.32
N MET A 9 -29.94 14.27 -34.46
CA MET A 9 -30.61 15.42 -33.86
C MET A 9 -30.89 16.43 -34.97
N MET A 10 -32.14 16.51 -35.37
CA MET A 10 -32.64 17.55 -36.26
C MET A 10 -32.47 18.89 -35.53
N ILE A 11 -31.44 19.64 -35.89
CA ILE A 11 -31.36 21.06 -35.53
C ILE A 11 -32.45 21.74 -36.34
N GLN A 12 -33.60 22.03 -35.71
CA GLN A 12 -34.53 23.03 -36.23
C GLN A 12 -33.75 24.33 -36.36
N ARG A 13 -33.35 24.66 -37.60
CA ARG A 13 -32.95 26.02 -37.94
C ARG A 13 -34.18 26.88 -37.71
N ASN A 14 -34.07 27.84 -36.80
CA ASN A 14 -35.05 28.91 -36.68
C ASN A 14 -35.21 29.58 -38.06
N ASP A 15 -36.42 29.50 -38.59
CA ASP A 15 -36.90 30.12 -39.83
C ASP A 15 -36.77 31.65 -39.80
N SER A 16 -35.56 32.16 -39.92
CA SER A 16 -35.29 33.61 -39.93
C SER A 16 -34.15 34.01 -40.88
N SER A 17 -33.84 33.14 -41.84
CA SER A 17 -32.87 33.43 -42.92
C SER A 17 -33.54 33.69 -44.28
N ASP A 18 -34.87 33.63 -44.38
CA ASP A 18 -35.61 33.84 -45.63
C ASP A 18 -36.04 35.29 -45.89
N ILE A 19 -35.33 36.26 -45.32
CA ILE A 19 -35.45 37.66 -45.75
C ILE A 19 -34.07 38.16 -46.17
N LEU A 20 -33.42 37.42 -47.07
CA LEU A 20 -32.32 37.96 -47.87
C LEU A 20 -32.78 38.14 -49.31
N ALA A 21 -33.19 39.38 -49.59
CA ALA A 21 -33.25 40.03 -50.89
C ALA A 21 -34.14 39.38 -51.98
N VAL A 22 -35.46 39.55 -51.85
CA VAL A 22 -36.34 39.61 -53.03
C VAL A 22 -36.27 41.02 -53.62
N HIS A 23 -35.58 41.16 -54.74
CA HIS A 23 -35.53 42.39 -55.54
C HIS A 23 -36.83 42.48 -56.37
N MET A 24 -37.84 43.19 -55.88
CA MET A 24 -39.02 43.52 -56.69
C MET A 24 -38.64 44.58 -57.73
N LYS A 25 -38.62 44.18 -59.01
CA LYS A 25 -38.99 45.08 -60.10
C LYS A 25 -40.52 45.15 -60.09
N ASP A 26 -41.05 46.21 -59.50
CA ASP A 26 -42.14 47.01 -60.06
C ASP A 26 -42.48 48.16 -59.13
N GLY A 27 -42.72 49.33 -59.73
CA GLY A 27 -42.72 50.62 -59.08
C GLY A 27 -43.83 50.78 -58.02
N THR A 28 -43.43 50.87 -56.76
CA THR A 28 -44.20 51.58 -55.72
C THR A 28 -43.24 52.05 -54.64
N ARG A 29 -43.34 53.33 -54.26
CA ARG A 29 -42.49 54.05 -53.28
C ARG A 29 -41.83 53.13 -52.24
N SER A 30 -40.49 53.07 -52.24
CA SER A 30 -39.77 52.42 -51.15
C SER A 30 -40.15 53.11 -49.84
N SER A 31 -40.79 52.37 -48.94
CA SER A 31 -41.04 52.86 -47.60
C SER A 31 -39.67 53.10 -46.95
N ARG A 32 -39.36 54.36 -46.68
CA ARG A 32 -38.12 54.80 -46.06
C ARG A 32 -37.80 53.91 -44.85
N TYR A 33 -36.55 53.43 -44.78
CA TYR A 33 -36.04 52.61 -43.67
C TYR A 33 -36.55 53.16 -42.34
N LYS A 34 -37.25 52.32 -41.56
CA LYS A 34 -37.65 52.69 -40.20
C LYS A 34 -36.37 52.94 -39.39
N PRO A 35 -36.32 53.98 -38.53
CA PRO A 35 -35.16 54.24 -37.69
C PRO A 35 -34.86 52.98 -36.86
N VAL A 36 -33.61 52.51 -36.90
CA VAL A 36 -33.19 51.36 -36.10
C VAL A 36 -33.29 51.75 -34.63
N ASP A 37 -34.09 51.00 -33.87
CA ASP A 37 -34.20 51.19 -32.42
C ASP A 37 -32.98 50.56 -31.73
N TYR A 38 -31.96 51.39 -31.53
CA TYR A 38 -30.73 51.01 -30.85
C TYR A 38 -30.92 50.66 -29.36
N GLN A 39 -32.05 51.04 -28.74
CA GLN A 39 -32.34 50.61 -27.37
C GLN A 39 -32.84 49.17 -27.36
N GLN A 40 -33.75 48.81 -28.27
CA GLN A 40 -34.23 47.45 -28.42
C GLN A 40 -33.10 46.48 -28.78
N LEU A 41 -32.21 46.86 -29.72
CA LEU A 41 -31.06 46.03 -30.10
C LEU A 41 -30.11 45.81 -28.92
N ARG A 42 -29.82 46.85 -28.14
CA ARG A 42 -28.97 46.74 -26.93
C ARG A 42 -29.62 45.87 -25.87
N ALA A 43 -30.93 45.96 -25.66
CA ALA A 43 -31.65 45.09 -24.74
C ALA A 43 -31.55 43.62 -25.18
N LEU A 44 -31.71 43.35 -26.48
CA LEU A 44 -31.57 42.01 -27.07
C LEU A 44 -30.15 41.47 -26.90
N THR A 45 -29.11 42.25 -27.20
CA THR A 45 -27.71 41.84 -27.01
C THR A 45 -27.37 41.60 -25.54
N LYS A 46 -27.89 42.42 -24.62
CA LYS A 46 -27.71 42.21 -23.18
C LYS A 46 -28.41 40.93 -22.71
N ALA A 47 -29.62 40.69 -23.19
CA ALA A 47 -30.37 39.47 -22.89
C ALA A 47 -29.65 38.22 -23.42
N THR A 48 -29.19 38.21 -24.67
CA THR A 48 -28.44 37.08 -25.25
C THR A 48 -27.12 36.85 -24.52
N LYS A 49 -26.38 37.90 -24.17
CA LYS A 49 -25.15 37.79 -23.37
C LYS A 49 -25.42 37.22 -21.98
N SER A 50 -26.52 37.62 -21.33
CA SER A 50 -26.90 37.07 -20.02
C SER A 50 -27.33 35.60 -20.12
N ALA A 51 -28.06 35.22 -21.18
CA ALA A 51 -28.46 33.85 -21.44
C ALA A 51 -27.24 32.96 -21.75
N SER A 52 -26.28 33.44 -22.56
CA SER A 52 -25.06 32.70 -22.89
C SER A 52 -24.19 32.48 -21.65
N ALA A 53 -24.02 33.50 -20.80
CA ALA A 53 -23.31 33.39 -19.54
C ALA A 53 -23.98 32.38 -18.59
N SER A 54 -25.32 32.36 -18.54
CA SER A 54 -26.08 31.37 -17.77
C SER A 54 -25.85 29.94 -18.29
N THR A 55 -25.87 29.74 -19.61
CA THR A 55 -25.61 28.43 -20.21
C THR A 55 -24.17 27.96 -19.98
N GLU A 56 -23.18 28.85 -20.09
CA GLU A 56 -21.78 28.56 -19.83
C GLU A 56 -21.56 28.16 -18.36
N GLN A 57 -22.19 28.86 -17.43
CA GLN A 57 -22.14 28.52 -16.01
C GLN A 57 -22.74 27.14 -15.73
N LYS A 58 -23.88 26.80 -16.35
CA LYS A 58 -24.49 25.47 -16.23
C LYS A 58 -23.58 24.38 -16.80
N LEU A 59 -22.93 24.65 -17.93
CA LEU A 59 -21.99 23.71 -18.55
C LEU A 59 -20.76 23.47 -17.67
N ARG A 60 -20.17 24.53 -17.11
CA ARG A 60 -19.06 24.40 -16.14
C ARG A 60 -19.44 23.55 -14.93
N LYS A 61 -20.60 23.83 -14.32
CA LYS A 61 -21.10 23.05 -13.18
C LYS A 61 -21.29 21.57 -13.54
N ALA A 62 -21.87 21.28 -14.72
CA ALA A 62 -22.05 19.90 -15.18
C ALA A 62 -20.71 19.19 -15.45
N MET A 63 -19.71 19.91 -15.95
CA MET A 63 -18.37 19.37 -16.18
C MET A 63 -17.65 19.05 -14.85
N GLU A 64 -17.73 19.95 -13.88
CA GLU A 64 -17.15 19.76 -12.54
C GLU A 64 -17.80 18.57 -11.81
N THR A 65 -19.13 18.45 -11.83
CA THR A 65 -19.81 17.32 -11.20
C THR A 65 -19.49 15.99 -11.90
N SER A 66 -19.39 15.99 -13.24
CA SER A 66 -18.96 14.81 -13.99
C SER A 66 -17.52 14.41 -13.65
N ARG A 67 -16.60 15.37 -13.51
CA ARG A 67 -15.21 15.13 -13.13
C ARG A 67 -15.12 14.54 -11.73
N ALA A 68 -15.80 15.14 -10.77
CA ALA A 68 -15.86 14.64 -9.39
C ALA A 68 -16.46 13.24 -9.31
N ALA A 69 -17.51 12.95 -10.09
CA ALA A 69 -18.11 11.62 -10.13
C ALA A 69 -17.13 10.55 -10.67
N LYS A 70 -16.35 10.88 -11.70
CA LYS A 70 -15.31 9.98 -12.24
C LYS A 70 -14.20 9.73 -11.22
N GLU A 71 -13.75 10.77 -10.54
CA GLU A 71 -12.73 10.67 -9.49
C GLU A 71 -13.21 9.80 -8.32
N GLN A 72 -14.45 10.00 -7.86
CA GLN A 72 -15.05 9.16 -6.82
C GLN A 72 -15.18 7.70 -7.24
N MET A 73 -15.53 7.43 -8.51
CA MET A 73 -15.54 6.07 -9.05
C MET A 73 -14.14 5.45 -9.06
N LEU A 74 -13.13 6.21 -9.50
CA LEU A 74 -11.74 5.74 -9.54
C LEU A 74 -11.23 5.41 -8.13
N ILE A 75 -11.50 6.27 -7.14
CA ILE A 75 -11.14 6.02 -5.73
C ILE A 75 -11.79 4.74 -5.22
N LYS A 76 -13.07 4.51 -5.54
CA LYS A 76 -13.76 3.27 -5.14
C LYS A 76 -13.11 2.04 -5.77
N GLN A 77 -12.74 2.12 -7.06
CA GLN A 77 -12.05 1.04 -7.75
C GLN A 77 -10.67 0.77 -7.16
N HIS A 78 -9.85 1.81 -6.91
CA HIS A 78 -8.55 1.67 -6.26
C HIS A 78 -8.66 1.06 -4.87
N LYS A 79 -9.62 1.51 -4.05
CA LYS A 79 -9.88 0.90 -2.74
C LYS A 79 -10.21 -0.58 -2.85
N GLN A 80 -11.04 -0.96 -3.83
CA GLN A 80 -11.39 -2.36 -4.05
C GLN A 80 -10.17 -3.20 -4.43
N VAL A 81 -9.35 -2.73 -5.36
CA VAL A 81 -8.12 -3.42 -5.77
C VAL A 81 -7.15 -3.53 -4.60
N TRP A 82 -6.98 -2.46 -3.82
CA TRP A 82 -6.09 -2.47 -2.65
C TRP A 82 -6.56 -3.45 -1.58
N TRP A 83 -7.87 -3.54 -1.33
CA TRP A 83 -8.42 -4.54 -0.42
C TRP A 83 -8.18 -5.97 -0.89
N GLN A 84 -8.35 -6.24 -2.20
CA GLN A 84 -8.06 -7.56 -2.77
C GLN A 84 -6.57 -7.91 -2.65
N GLU A 85 -5.69 -6.95 -2.91
CA GLU A 85 -4.25 -7.15 -2.83
C GLU A 85 -3.79 -7.37 -1.39
N GLN A 86 -4.34 -6.60 -0.45
CA GLN A 86 -4.07 -6.80 0.98
C GLN A 86 -4.47 -8.20 1.45
N GLU A 87 -5.64 -8.70 1.03
CA GLU A 87 -6.08 -10.06 1.38
C GLU A 87 -5.21 -11.13 0.71
N ARG A 88 -4.81 -10.92 -0.56
CA ARG A 88 -3.89 -11.81 -1.28
C ARG A 88 -2.54 -11.89 -0.58
N LEU A 89 -1.95 -10.75 -0.23
CA LEU A 89 -0.66 -10.67 0.45
C LEU A 89 -0.73 -11.31 1.84
N LYS A 90 -1.80 -11.04 2.58
CA LYS A 90 -2.05 -11.68 3.88
C LYS A 90 -2.13 -13.20 3.75
N GLY A 91 -2.85 -13.71 2.74
CA GLY A 91 -2.95 -15.14 2.47
C GLY A 91 -1.60 -15.78 2.15
N ILE A 92 -0.78 -15.13 1.32
CA ILE A 92 0.58 -15.60 1.00
C ILE A 92 1.45 -15.60 2.27
N ARG A 93 1.41 -14.52 3.06
CA ARG A 93 2.16 -14.44 4.31
C ARG A 93 1.78 -15.57 5.26
N CYS A 94 0.49 -15.81 5.48
CA CYS A 94 0.03 -16.89 6.35
C CYS A 94 0.46 -18.27 5.84
N LYS A 95 0.45 -18.50 4.52
CA LYS A 95 0.94 -19.75 3.92
C LYS A 95 2.44 -19.94 4.20
N LEU A 96 3.24 -18.91 3.95
CA LEU A 96 4.68 -18.95 4.19
C LEU A 96 5.00 -19.14 5.68
N GLU A 97 4.32 -18.41 6.57
CA GLU A 97 4.45 -18.58 8.02
C GLU A 97 4.12 -20.02 8.46
N SER A 98 3.10 -20.65 7.85
CA SER A 98 2.76 -22.04 8.14
C SER A 98 3.78 -23.05 7.62
N GLU A 99 4.40 -22.77 6.46
CA GLU A 99 5.48 -23.60 5.90
C GLU A 99 6.73 -23.51 6.78
N ILE A 100 7.13 -22.29 7.18
CA ILE A 100 8.23 -22.07 8.12
C ILE A 100 7.96 -22.82 9.43
N ARG A 101 6.77 -22.65 10.02
CA ARG A 101 6.40 -23.33 11.27
C ARG A 101 6.39 -24.86 11.10
N SER A 102 5.98 -25.38 9.94
CA SER A 102 6.06 -26.82 9.66
C SER A 102 7.50 -27.31 9.65
N CYS A 103 8.41 -26.58 8.98
CA CYS A 103 9.83 -26.91 8.95
C CYS A 103 10.48 -26.88 10.35
N LEU A 104 10.11 -25.89 11.17
CA LEU A 104 10.62 -25.75 12.54
C LEU A 104 10.13 -26.86 13.49
N ASN A 105 8.97 -27.46 13.21
CA ASN A 105 8.40 -28.56 14.01
C ASN A 105 8.84 -29.95 13.54
N GLU A 106 9.55 -30.05 12.42
CA GLU A 106 10.01 -31.33 11.88
C GLU A 106 11.25 -31.79 12.68
N GLU A 107 11.18 -32.99 13.30
CA GLU A 107 12.27 -33.57 14.09
C GLU A 107 13.47 -33.93 13.19
N SER A 108 14.27 -32.92 12.86
CA SER A 108 15.47 -33.04 12.03
C SER A 108 16.75 -32.82 12.86
N ILE A 109 17.86 -33.35 12.36
CA ILE A 109 19.20 -33.19 12.94
C ILE A 109 19.58 -31.70 12.80
N GLY A 110 19.43 -30.94 13.89
CA GLY A 110 19.55 -29.47 13.90
C GLY A 110 18.57 -28.75 14.84
N ASN A 111 17.66 -29.50 15.48
CA ASN A 111 16.58 -28.99 16.34
C ASN A 111 17.04 -28.03 17.47
N GLU A 112 18.28 -28.13 17.94
CA GLU A 112 18.79 -27.28 19.04
C GLU A 112 18.88 -25.78 18.66
N CYS A 113 19.26 -25.46 17.42
CA CYS A 113 19.25 -24.08 16.90
C CYS A 113 17.81 -23.56 16.67
N PHE A 114 16.91 -24.43 16.21
CA PHE A 114 15.49 -24.09 16.04
C PHE A 114 14.77 -23.86 17.38
N CYS A 115 15.21 -24.54 18.45
CA CYS A 115 14.70 -24.30 19.79
C CYS A 115 14.97 -22.87 20.27
N GLU A 116 16.15 -22.30 19.99
CA GLU A 116 16.46 -20.91 20.31
C GLU A 116 15.53 -19.95 19.55
N LEU A 117 15.32 -20.17 18.26
CA LEU A 117 14.39 -19.37 17.44
C LEU A 117 12.95 -19.42 17.95
N MET A 118 12.49 -20.58 18.44
CA MET A 118 11.15 -20.71 19.05
C MET A 118 11.05 -20.00 20.40
N ASN A 119 12.12 -19.99 21.20
CA ASN A 119 12.17 -19.22 22.43
C ASN A 119 12.09 -17.71 22.11
N PHE A 120 12.84 -17.24 21.10
CA PHE A 120 12.75 -15.85 20.65
C PHE A 120 11.35 -15.48 20.11
N GLU A 121 10.70 -16.34 19.30
CA GLU A 121 9.31 -16.09 18.84
C GLU A 121 8.37 -15.89 20.02
N LYS A 122 8.52 -16.73 21.06
CA LYS A 122 7.69 -16.67 22.25
C LYS A 122 7.94 -15.40 23.05
N GLU A 123 9.20 -15.06 23.31
CA GLU A 123 9.59 -13.83 24.03
C GLU A 123 9.07 -12.58 23.31
N LEU A 124 9.26 -12.50 21.99
CA LEU A 124 8.73 -11.40 21.17
C LEU A 124 7.21 -11.30 21.22
N SER A 125 6.50 -12.44 21.24
CA SER A 125 5.04 -12.46 21.35
C SER A 125 4.55 -11.94 22.70
N GLU A 126 5.25 -12.30 23.78
CA GLU A 126 4.97 -11.81 25.13
C GLU A 126 5.25 -10.31 25.25
N GLU A 127 6.42 -9.85 24.78
CA GLU A 127 6.79 -8.43 24.73
C GLU A 127 5.80 -7.62 23.89
N TRP A 128 5.38 -8.15 22.74
CA TRP A 128 4.39 -7.51 21.89
C TRP A 128 3.04 -7.37 22.60
N CYS A 129 2.59 -8.38 23.33
CA CYS A 129 1.36 -8.30 24.12
C CYS A 129 1.45 -7.23 25.22
N VAL A 130 2.58 -7.17 25.93
CA VAL A 130 2.85 -6.15 26.95
C VAL A 130 2.88 -4.75 26.34
N TYR A 131 3.53 -4.59 25.19
CA TYR A 131 3.58 -3.32 24.47
C TYR A 131 2.19 -2.87 24.02
N LEU A 132 1.42 -3.78 23.41
CA LEU A 132 0.10 -3.49 22.87
C LEU A 132 -0.87 -3.07 23.98
N THR A 133 -0.84 -3.76 25.12
CA THR A 133 -1.63 -3.39 26.31
C THR A 133 -1.19 -2.02 26.85
N ALA A 134 0.11 -1.77 26.99
CA ALA A 134 0.63 -0.49 27.48
C ALA A 134 0.25 0.72 26.59
N VAL A 135 0.06 0.52 25.28
CA VAL A 135 -0.34 1.59 24.35
C VAL A 135 -1.87 1.71 24.23
N ILE A 136 -2.58 0.59 24.15
CA ILE A 136 -4.02 0.58 23.87
C ILE A 136 -4.83 0.89 25.14
N ASP A 137 -4.46 0.35 26.29
CA ASP A 137 -5.24 0.49 27.52
C ASP A 137 -5.39 1.95 27.95
N PRO A 138 -4.35 2.81 27.95
CA PRO A 138 -4.51 4.23 28.26
C PRO A 138 -5.49 4.94 27.32
N ILE A 139 -5.47 4.61 26.03
CA ILE A 139 -6.40 5.19 25.04
C ILE A 139 -7.84 4.73 25.31
N GLN A 140 -8.04 3.46 25.65
CA GLN A 140 -9.36 2.93 26.01
C GLN A 140 -9.88 3.53 27.32
N GLN A 141 -9.01 3.67 28.33
CA GLN A 141 -9.33 4.32 29.59
C GLN A 141 -9.71 5.79 29.38
N LEU A 142 -8.93 6.53 28.59
CA LEU A 142 -9.25 7.91 28.22
C LEU A 142 -10.61 7.99 27.50
N ARG A 143 -10.84 7.12 26.51
CA ARG A 143 -12.12 7.07 25.78
C ARG A 143 -13.31 6.81 26.69
N THR A 144 -13.17 5.88 27.64
CA THR A 144 -14.25 5.56 28.59
C THR A 144 -14.45 6.66 29.63
N GLY A 145 -13.38 7.32 30.08
CA GLY A 145 -13.42 8.50 30.95
C GLY A 145 -14.14 9.67 30.29
N LEU A 146 -13.73 10.04 29.07
CA LEU A 146 -14.37 11.10 28.29
C LEU A 146 -15.85 10.83 28.02
N LYS A 147 -16.21 9.58 27.71
CA LYS A 147 -17.62 9.19 27.58
C LYS A 147 -18.37 9.44 28.88
N ARG A 148 -17.88 8.96 30.02
CA ARG A 148 -18.52 9.18 31.33
C ARG A 148 -18.70 10.66 31.62
N TRP A 149 -17.66 11.46 31.42
CA TRP A 149 -17.68 12.91 31.60
C TRP A 149 -18.77 13.59 30.74
N CYS A 150 -18.89 13.24 29.46
CA CYS A 150 -19.94 13.76 28.59
C CYS A 150 -21.36 13.46 29.10
N HIS A 151 -21.60 12.27 29.69
CA HIS A 151 -22.92 11.93 30.24
C HIS A 151 -23.21 12.69 31.55
N THR A 152 -22.18 12.90 32.39
CA THR A 152 -22.28 13.68 33.63
C THR A 152 -22.59 15.15 33.34
N CYS A 153 -21.89 15.76 32.37
CA CYS A 153 -22.13 17.16 31.95
C CYS A 153 -23.51 17.37 31.32
N GLN A 154 -24.11 16.33 30.73
CA GLN A 154 -25.47 16.41 30.17
C GLN A 154 -26.56 16.30 31.24
N SER A 155 -26.24 15.77 32.43
CA SER A 155 -27.22 15.45 33.48
C SER A 155 -27.26 16.48 34.62
N ALA A 156 -26.27 17.37 34.73
CA ALA A 156 -26.20 18.42 35.75
C ALA A 156 -25.49 19.68 35.22
N PRO A 157 -25.82 20.90 35.71
CA PRO A 157 -25.02 22.08 35.44
C PRO A 157 -23.68 21.92 36.19
N CYS A 158 -22.65 21.49 35.46
CA CYS A 158 -21.31 21.26 36.01
C CYS A 158 -20.69 22.54 36.58
N HIS A 159 -19.92 22.41 37.66
CA HIS A 159 -19.03 23.46 38.16
C HIS A 159 -17.88 23.65 37.15
N GLU A 160 -17.97 24.69 36.31
CA GLU A 160 -17.32 24.78 34.98
C GLU A 160 -15.78 24.96 34.93
N GLY A 161 -15.06 24.97 36.05
CA GLY A 161 -13.63 25.38 36.06
C GLY A 161 -12.60 24.27 36.26
N SER A 162 -12.71 23.53 37.37
CA SER A 162 -11.66 22.60 37.82
C SER A 162 -11.66 21.29 37.03
N GLU A 163 -12.85 20.74 36.79
CA GLU A 163 -13.03 19.40 36.20
C GLU A 163 -12.65 19.35 34.71
N ALA A 164 -12.85 20.45 33.97
CA ALA A 164 -12.47 20.54 32.56
C ALA A 164 -10.94 20.65 32.36
N THR A 165 -10.25 21.26 33.31
CA THR A 165 -8.78 21.41 33.28
C THR A 165 -8.10 20.06 33.52
N GLU A 166 -8.61 19.29 34.49
CA GLU A 166 -8.12 17.92 34.78
C GLU A 166 -8.29 16.96 33.59
N VAL A 167 -9.41 17.04 32.87
CA VAL A 167 -9.65 16.22 31.66
C VAL A 167 -8.68 16.58 30.53
N LEU A 168 -8.35 17.86 30.35
CA LEU A 168 -7.38 18.30 29.35
C LEU A 168 -5.97 17.84 29.70
N GLU A 169 -5.58 17.90 30.97
CA GLU A 169 -4.29 17.40 31.45
C GLU A 169 -4.15 15.89 31.22
N GLU A 170 -5.19 15.11 31.49
CA GLU A 170 -5.21 13.66 31.23
C GLU A 170 -5.08 13.33 29.73
N VAL A 171 -5.78 14.08 28.86
CA VAL A 171 -5.65 13.92 27.40
C VAL A 171 -4.21 14.20 26.94
N ASP A 172 -3.62 15.29 27.44
CA ASP A 172 -2.25 15.66 27.09
C ASP A 172 -1.23 14.67 27.65
N PHE A 173 -1.47 14.11 28.83
CA PHE A 173 -0.65 13.05 29.41
C PHE A 173 -0.65 11.79 28.53
N VAL A 174 -1.82 11.25 28.20
CA VAL A 174 -1.96 10.05 27.34
C VAL A 174 -1.36 10.29 25.96
N LYS A 175 -1.53 11.50 25.41
CA LYS A 175 -0.92 11.89 24.13
C LYS A 175 0.61 11.87 24.21
N LYS A 176 1.21 12.48 25.24
CA LYS A 176 2.67 12.46 25.45
C LYS A 176 3.19 11.04 25.65
N GLN A 177 2.47 10.22 26.42
CA GLN A 177 2.81 8.81 26.62
C GLN A 177 2.82 8.03 25.30
N SER A 178 1.78 8.20 24.48
CA SER A 178 1.69 7.55 23.16
C SER A 178 2.81 8.01 22.23
N MET A 179 3.10 9.31 22.17
CA MET A 179 4.21 9.85 21.37
C MET A 179 5.56 9.25 21.81
N ALA A 180 5.84 9.19 23.12
CA ALA A 180 7.07 8.60 23.64
C ALA A 180 7.17 7.09 23.33
N ALA A 181 6.05 6.36 23.32
CA ALA A 181 6.05 4.96 22.89
C ALA A 181 6.40 4.80 21.40
N PHE A 182 5.83 5.65 20.53
CA PHE A 182 6.15 5.65 19.10
C PHE A 182 7.60 6.05 18.82
N GLU A 183 8.14 7.05 19.53
CA GLU A 183 9.54 7.47 19.38
C GLU A 183 10.50 6.34 19.76
N ARG A 184 10.23 5.61 20.86
CA ARG A 184 11.04 4.44 21.25
C ARG A 184 10.98 3.33 20.20
N LEU A 185 9.79 2.97 19.71
CA LEU A 185 9.67 1.99 18.63
C LEU A 185 10.46 2.40 17.38
N HIS A 186 10.43 3.69 17.04
CA HIS A 186 11.16 4.16 15.87
C HIS A 186 12.67 4.04 16.05
N GLN A 187 13.17 4.31 17.26
CA GLN A 187 14.59 4.12 17.61
C GLN A 187 14.98 2.65 17.57
N GLU A 188 14.18 1.76 18.16
CA GLU A 188 14.38 0.31 18.12
C GLU A 188 14.42 -0.20 16.68
N GLN A 189 13.47 0.23 15.84
CA GLN A 189 13.46 -0.10 14.42
C GLN A 189 14.75 0.34 13.73
N TRP A 190 15.19 1.58 13.97
CA TRP A 190 16.43 2.10 13.38
C TRP A 190 17.65 1.26 13.78
N HIS A 191 17.77 0.91 15.07
CA HIS A 191 18.87 0.08 15.56
C HIS A 191 18.83 -1.32 14.95
N LEU A 192 17.65 -1.94 14.85
CA LEU A 192 17.50 -3.25 14.21
C LEU A 192 17.86 -3.21 12.71
N GLU A 193 17.47 -2.16 12.00
CA GLU A 193 17.83 -1.97 10.59
C GLU A 193 19.35 -1.78 10.42
N GLU A 194 20.00 -1.03 11.31
CA GLU A 194 21.45 -0.86 11.33
C GLU A 194 22.18 -2.17 11.62
N ASP A 195 21.76 -2.91 12.64
CA ASP A 195 22.33 -4.22 13.01
C ASP A 195 22.17 -5.24 11.89
N LEU A 196 21.00 -5.28 11.23
CA LEU A 196 20.76 -6.16 10.08
C LEU A 196 21.66 -5.82 8.89
N LEU A 197 21.88 -4.53 8.63
CA LEU A 197 22.80 -4.08 7.59
C LEU A 197 24.24 -4.52 7.90
N ASP A 198 24.71 -4.30 9.13
CA ASP A 198 26.05 -4.73 9.57
C ASP A 198 26.23 -6.26 9.48
N LEU A 199 25.24 -7.04 9.91
CA LEU A 199 25.24 -8.49 9.76
C LEU A 199 25.22 -8.94 8.30
N SER A 200 24.47 -8.27 7.43
CA SER A 200 24.41 -8.60 6.01
C SER A 200 25.77 -8.42 5.32
N VAL A 201 26.51 -7.37 5.69
CA VAL A 201 27.86 -7.11 5.21
C VAL A 201 28.81 -8.22 5.68
N LYS A 202 28.76 -8.57 6.97
CA LYS A 202 29.57 -9.66 7.55
C LYS A 202 29.28 -11.01 6.88
N LEU A 203 28.01 -11.35 6.66
CA LEU A 203 27.61 -12.61 6.01
C LEU A 203 28.08 -12.68 4.54
N LEU A 204 28.07 -11.56 3.82
CA LEU A 204 28.59 -11.51 2.45
C LEU A 204 30.11 -11.76 2.42
N ASP A 205 30.85 -11.17 3.37
CA ASP A 205 32.31 -11.35 3.47
C ASP A 205 32.66 -12.82 3.77
N HIS A 206 31.94 -13.48 4.68
CA HIS A 206 32.15 -14.91 4.99
C HIS A 206 31.78 -15.86 3.84
N SER A 207 30.77 -15.52 3.03
CA SER A 207 30.39 -16.33 1.86
C SER A 207 31.45 -16.36 0.76
N SER A 208 32.34 -15.36 0.70
CA SER A 208 33.35 -15.24 -0.35
C SER A 208 34.67 -15.94 -0.02
N GLU A 209 35.01 -16.12 1.26
CA GLU A 209 36.32 -16.66 1.66
C GLU A 209 36.31 -18.17 1.96
N GLU A 210 35.19 -18.75 2.43
CA GLU A 210 35.18 -20.13 2.96
C GLU A 210 34.56 -21.19 2.04
N LYS A 211 33.72 -20.80 1.07
CA LYS A 211 32.88 -21.76 0.31
C LYS A 211 33.61 -22.75 -0.63
N PRO A 212 34.69 -22.43 -1.35
CA PRO A 212 35.24 -23.40 -2.31
C PRO A 212 36.15 -24.46 -1.68
N ASN A 213 36.73 -24.21 -0.50
CA ASN A 213 37.84 -25.04 0.00
C ASN A 213 37.43 -26.12 1.01
N LEU A 214 36.41 -25.89 1.85
CA LEU A 214 36.08 -26.79 2.97
C LEU A 214 35.50 -28.14 2.53
N LEU A 215 34.80 -28.19 1.38
CA LEU A 215 34.23 -29.44 0.85
C LEU A 215 35.20 -30.17 -0.09
N SER A 216 36.25 -29.51 -0.58
CA SER A 216 37.23 -30.16 -1.46
C SER A 216 38.26 -30.98 -0.68
N GLU A 217 38.46 -30.72 0.61
CA GLU A 217 39.48 -31.40 1.41
C GLU A 217 38.97 -32.72 2.00
N GLN A 218 39.78 -33.76 1.81
CA GLN A 218 39.49 -35.07 2.37
C GLN A 218 39.66 -35.03 3.90
N PRO A 219 38.69 -35.52 4.70
CA PRO A 219 38.75 -35.44 6.15
C PRO A 219 40.02 -36.14 6.66
N MET A 220 40.86 -35.34 7.31
CA MET A 220 42.21 -35.76 7.70
C MET A 220 42.18 -36.90 8.72
N GLU A 221 41.11 -36.99 9.49
CA GLU A 221 40.79 -38.08 10.41
C GLU A 221 40.63 -39.43 9.68
N LEU A 222 40.01 -39.42 8.49
CA LEU A 222 39.80 -40.62 7.68
C LEU A 222 41.09 -41.04 6.96
N VAL A 223 41.91 -40.06 6.55
CA VAL A 223 43.21 -40.29 5.90
C VAL A 223 44.22 -40.86 6.88
N THR A 224 44.23 -40.39 8.13
CA THR A 224 45.19 -40.81 9.16
C THR A 224 44.79 -42.08 9.92
N LEU A 225 43.55 -42.55 9.76
CA LEU A 225 43.06 -43.75 10.44
C LEU A 225 43.83 -45.01 10.03
N ASP A 226 44.46 -45.70 10.98
CA ASP A 226 45.09 -46.99 10.74
C ASP A 226 44.02 -48.07 10.55
N CYS A 227 43.82 -48.47 9.29
CA CYS A 227 42.80 -49.45 8.92
C CYS A 227 43.48 -50.81 8.63
N PRO A 228 43.07 -51.90 9.29
CA PRO A 228 43.61 -53.24 9.05
C PRO A 228 43.30 -53.77 7.64
N TYR A 229 42.38 -53.14 6.91
CA TYR A 229 41.99 -53.50 5.54
C TYR A 229 42.12 -52.30 4.61
N PRO A 230 43.25 -52.16 3.89
CA PRO A 230 43.53 -50.98 3.05
C PRO A 230 42.54 -50.82 1.89
N ASP A 231 42.06 -51.92 1.31
CA ASP A 231 41.09 -51.91 0.21
C ASP A 231 39.71 -51.38 0.66
N LEU A 232 39.33 -51.63 1.92
CA LEU A 232 38.09 -51.09 2.48
C LEU A 232 38.24 -49.59 2.75
N LYS A 233 39.40 -49.16 3.27
CA LYS A 233 39.70 -47.74 3.49
C LYS A 233 39.66 -46.95 2.18
N SER A 234 40.28 -47.45 1.12
CA SER A 234 40.25 -46.80 -0.20
C SER A 234 38.85 -46.77 -0.80
N SER A 235 38.06 -47.84 -0.63
CA SER A 235 36.66 -47.89 -1.07
C SER A 235 35.80 -46.83 -0.38
N ILE A 236 35.92 -46.70 0.95
CA ILE A 236 35.17 -45.69 1.72
C ILE A 236 35.60 -44.27 1.35
N LEU A 237 36.91 -44.03 1.19
CA LEU A 237 37.42 -42.73 0.77
C LEU A 237 36.91 -42.35 -0.63
N ASN A 238 36.83 -43.33 -1.54
CA ASN A 238 36.31 -43.11 -2.89
C ASN A 238 34.81 -42.82 -2.89
N GLU A 239 34.03 -43.56 -2.10
CA GLU A 239 32.59 -43.28 -1.92
C GLU A 239 32.36 -41.91 -1.28
N PHE A 240 33.19 -41.51 -0.32
CA PHE A 240 33.14 -40.18 0.26
C PHE A 240 33.41 -39.09 -0.79
N CYS A 241 34.49 -39.22 -1.59
CA CYS A 241 34.78 -38.29 -2.68
C CYS A 241 33.63 -38.21 -3.68
N ASN A 242 33.10 -39.35 -4.14
CA ASN A 242 31.96 -39.39 -5.05
C ASN A 242 30.71 -38.72 -4.47
N PHE A 243 30.47 -38.89 -3.16
CA PHE A 243 29.35 -38.27 -2.48
C PHE A 243 29.53 -36.75 -2.42
N THR A 244 30.72 -36.30 -2.05
CA THR A 244 31.04 -34.87 -1.93
C THR A 244 30.96 -34.16 -3.28
N GLU A 245 31.50 -34.75 -4.36
CA GLU A 245 31.36 -34.21 -5.72
C GLU A 245 29.89 -34.03 -6.12
N ARG A 246 29.04 -35.04 -5.89
CA ARG A 246 27.60 -34.96 -6.20
C ARG A 246 26.87 -33.91 -5.37
N TYR A 247 27.28 -33.69 -4.13
CA TYR A 247 26.69 -32.63 -3.30
C TYR A 247 27.15 -31.26 -3.75
N GLN A 248 28.40 -31.14 -4.19
CA GLN A 248 28.96 -29.90 -4.71
C GLN A 248 28.27 -29.49 -6.02
N GLU A 249 28.07 -30.42 -6.95
CA GLU A 249 27.28 -30.19 -8.17
C GLU A 249 25.87 -29.67 -7.86
N LYS A 250 25.19 -30.27 -6.85
CA LYS A 250 23.86 -29.80 -6.43
C LYS A 250 23.89 -28.40 -5.83
N LEU A 251 24.91 -28.07 -5.04
CA LEU A 251 25.07 -26.74 -4.46
C LEU A 251 25.30 -25.69 -5.55
N GLU A 252 26.12 -26.00 -6.56
CA GLU A 252 26.32 -25.14 -7.73
C GLU A 252 25.01 -24.91 -8.49
N ASP A 253 24.22 -25.96 -8.72
CA ASP A 253 22.89 -25.85 -9.34
C ASP A 253 21.94 -24.94 -8.55
N PHE A 254 21.96 -25.01 -7.20
CA PHE A 254 21.17 -24.12 -6.35
C PHE A 254 21.66 -22.67 -6.42
N ASP A 255 22.97 -22.44 -6.41
CA ASP A 255 23.55 -21.10 -6.54
C ASP A 255 23.17 -20.47 -7.90
N LEU A 256 23.17 -21.27 -8.99
CA LEU A 256 22.67 -20.85 -10.31
C LEU A 256 21.18 -20.47 -10.29
N GLN A 257 20.33 -21.26 -9.61
CA GLN A 257 18.91 -20.95 -9.48
C GLN A 257 18.67 -19.67 -8.66
N LEU A 258 19.46 -19.45 -7.60
CA LEU A 258 19.37 -18.25 -6.78
C LEU A 258 19.79 -17.00 -7.55
N GLU A 259 20.80 -17.11 -8.41
CA GLU A 259 21.24 -16.00 -9.27
C GLU A 259 20.19 -15.62 -10.32
N ASP A 260 19.48 -16.60 -10.88
CA ASP A 260 18.35 -16.37 -11.79
C ASP A 260 17.15 -15.70 -11.08
N ILE A 261 16.93 -15.98 -9.79
CA ILE A 261 15.87 -15.32 -8.98
C ILE A 261 16.23 -13.86 -8.65
N ARG A 262 17.52 -13.54 -8.54
CA ARG A 262 18.01 -12.17 -8.25
C ARG A 262 17.99 -11.24 -9.47
N ARG A 263 17.86 -11.79 -10.68
CA ARG A 263 17.87 -11.06 -11.96
C ARG A 263 16.49 -10.55 -12.38
#